data_AF-A0A7X5IMX9-F1
#
_entry.id   AF-A0A7X5IMX9-F1
#
_cell.length_a   1.000
_cell.length_b   1.000
_cell.length_c   1.000
_cell.angle_alpha   90.00
_cell.angle_beta   90.00
_cell.angle_gamma   90.00
#
_symmetry.space_group_name_H-M   'P 1'
#
loop_
_entity.id
_entity.type
_entity.pdbx_description
1 polymer ?
#
loop_
_entity_poly.entity_id
_entity_poly.type
_entity_poly.pdbx_seq_one_letter_code
_entity_poly.pdbx_strand_id
1 'polypeptide(L)' 'MKHKCIQYVVEAGYSLAFSWAVGKWAFWCAWLERGYEAVGSEYLITVLAAYASHKAIHYIFRVKEADVNGKRKRK' A
#
# COMPACT_ATOMS: atom_id res chain seq x y z
N MET A 1 0.10 -24.01 0.08
CA MET A 1 1.23 -23.17 -0.38
C MET A 1 0.85 -22.23 -1.52
N LYS A 2 0.24 -22.70 -2.62
CA LYS A 2 -0.16 -21.85 -3.78
C LYS A 2 -1.04 -20.63 -3.44
N HIS A 3 -2.01 -20.77 -2.53
CA HIS A 3 -2.87 -19.66 -2.09
C HIS A 3 -2.12 -18.50 -1.41
N LYS A 4 -1.06 -18.79 -0.65
CA LYS A 4 -0.28 -17.75 0.05
C LYS A 4 0.56 -16.93 -0.92
N CYS A 5 1.17 -17.56 -1.93
CA CYS A 5 1.88 -16.83 -2.98
C CYS A 5 0.96 -15.88 -3.75
N ILE A 6 -0.26 -16.32 -4.09
CA ILE A 6 -1.24 -15.45 -4.76
C ILE A 6 -1.61 -14.26 -3.87
N GLN A 7 -1.79 -14.47 -2.57
CA GLN A 7 -2.07 -13.37 -1.64
C GLN A 7 -0.92 -12.37 -1.59
N TYR A 8 0.34 -12.81 -1.49
CA TYR A 8 1.50 -11.90 -1.50
C TYR A 8 1.63 -11.12 -2.81
N VAL A 9 1.35 -11.74 -3.96
CA VAL A 9 1.37 -11.06 -5.26
C VAL A 9 0.29 -10.00 -5.35
N VAL A 10 -0.92 -10.30 -4.86
CA VAL A 10 -2.02 -9.32 -4.79
C VAL A 10 -1.70 -8.19 -3.80
N GLU A 11 -1.07 -8.51 -2.66
CA GLU A 11 -0.63 -7.55 -1.66
C GLU A 11 0.38 -6.55 -2.25
N ALA A 12 1.40 -7.09 -2.92
CA ALA A 12 2.43 -6.31 -3.60
C ALA A 12 1.81 -5.46 -4.73
N GLY A 13 0.94 -6.05 -5.55
CA GLY A 13 0.26 -5.34 -6.64
C GLY A 13 -0.59 -4.16 -6.14
N TYR A 14 -1.36 -4.36 -5.06
CA TYR A 14 -2.15 -3.28 -4.46
C TYR A 14 -1.26 -2.18 -3.85
N SER A 15 -0.20 -2.56 -3.14
CA SER A 15 0.73 -1.59 -2.55
C SER A 15 1.42 -0.74 -3.63
N LEU A 16 1.84 -1.34 -4.74
CA LEU A 16 2.45 -0.65 -5.88
C LEU A 16 1.48 0.30 -6.57
N ALA A 17 0.25 -0.16 -6.85
CA ALA A 17 -0.78 0.68 -7.47
C ALA A 17 -1.13 1.88 -6.59
N PHE A 18 -1.28 1.66 -5.28
CA PHE A 18 -1.57 2.73 -4.32
C PHE A 18 -0.42 3.72 -4.19
N SER A 19 0.82 3.23 -4.12
CA SER A 19 2.02 4.07 -4.09
C SER A 19 2.15 4.92 -5.35
N TRP A 20 1.85 4.36 -6.52
CA TRP A 20 1.90 5.08 -7.79
C TRP A 20 0.81 6.14 -7.89
N ALA A 21 -0.41 5.82 -7.45
CA ALA A 21 -1.52 6.78 -7.42
C ALA A 21 -1.22 7.94 -6.47
N VAL A 22 -0.74 7.65 -5.25
CA VAL A 22 -0.36 8.68 -4.27
C VAL A 22 0.83 9.49 -4.76
N GLY A 23 1.84 8.86 -5.35
CA GLY A 23 2.97 9.57 -5.94
C GLY A 23 2.52 10.55 -7.01
N LYS A 24 1.73 10.09 -7.98
CA LYS A 24 1.21 10.96 -9.04
C LYS A 24 0.32 12.08 -8.49
N TRP A 25 -0.48 11.80 -7.46
CA TRP A 25 -1.30 12.81 -6.81
C TRP A 25 -0.46 13.84 -6.04
N ALA A 26 0.60 13.42 -5.35
CA ALA A 26 1.52 14.31 -4.65
C ALA A 26 2.25 15.24 -5.63
N PHE A 27 2.77 14.71 -6.75
CA PHE A 27 3.36 15.50 -7.82
C PHE A 27 2.36 16.51 -8.41
N TRP A 28 1.10 16.11 -8.58
CA TRP A 28 0.09 17.00 -9.14
C TRP A 28 -0.33 18.10 -8.17
N CYS A 29 -0.47 17.79 -6.88
CA CYS A 29 -0.72 18.79 -5.83
C CYS A 29 0.43 19.81 -5.73
N ALA A 30 1.68 19.36 -5.76
CA ALA A 30 2.81 20.27 -5.72
C ALA A 30 2.94 21.11 -6.99
N TRP A 31 2.61 20.54 -8.15
CA TRP A 31 2.54 21.29 -9.40
C TRP A 31 1.47 22.39 -9.34
N LEU A 32 0.29 22.08 -8.79
CA LEU A 32 -0.79 23.05 -8.57
C LEU A 32 -0.41 24.16 -7.58
N GLU A 33 0.35 23.84 -6.53
CA GLU A 33 0.69 24.80 -5.49
C GLU A 33 1.92 25.68 -5.85
N ARG A 34 2.83 25.20 -6.71
CA ARG A 34 4.14 25.84 -6.94
C ARG A 34 4.46 26.20 -8.39
N GLY A 35 3.77 25.62 -9.38
CA GLY A 35 3.91 25.96 -10.80
C GLY A 35 5.23 25.54 -11.47
N TYR A 36 6.07 24.72 -10.83
CA TYR A 36 7.31 24.16 -11.39
C TYR A 36 7.55 22.71 -10.92
N GLU A 37 8.39 21.96 -11.63
CA GLU A 37 8.70 20.55 -11.33
C GLU A 37 9.26 20.35 -9.92
N ALA A 38 8.67 19.38 -9.22
CA ALA A 38 8.91 18.95 -7.85
C ALA A 38 10.38 18.71 -7.48
N VAL A 39 10.88 19.39 -6.43
CA VAL A 39 12.23 19.19 -5.89
C VAL A 39 12.16 18.68 -4.45
N GLY A 40 12.42 17.38 -4.26
CA GLY A 40 12.87 16.82 -2.98
C GLY A 40 11.80 16.21 -2.07
N SER A 41 10.90 17.01 -1.49
CA SER A 41 10.00 16.54 -0.40
C SER A 41 8.89 15.59 -0.87
N GLU A 42 8.50 15.66 -2.15
CA GLU A 42 7.41 14.86 -2.71
C GLU A 42 7.79 13.38 -2.93
N TYR A 43 9.07 13.11 -3.13
CA TYR A 43 9.60 11.74 -3.12
C TYR A 43 9.48 11.11 -1.74
N LEU A 44 9.68 11.90 -0.68
CA LEU A 44 9.57 11.45 0.71
C LEU A 44 8.12 11.05 1.06
N ILE A 45 7.13 11.81 0.58
CA ILE A 45 5.71 11.47 0.70
C ILE A 45 5.40 10.18 -0.06
N THR A 46 5.95 10.00 -1.26
CA THR A 46 5.74 8.78 -2.04
C THR A 46 6.32 7.54 -1.34
N VAL A 47 7.51 7.65 -0.74
CA VAL A 47 8.14 6.57 0.02
C VAL A 47 7.38 6.27 1.31
N LEU A 48 6.95 7.30 2.04
CA LEU A 48 6.11 7.15 3.24
C LEU A 48 4.76 6.52 2.91
N ALA A 49 4.13 6.93 1.81
CA ALA A 49 2.90 6.35 1.32
C ALA A 49 3.09 4.89 0.95
N ALA A 50 4.17 4.53 0.26
CA ALA A 50 4.47 3.15 -0.07
C ALA A 50 4.66 2.28 1.18
N TYR A 51 5.40 2.78 2.17
CA TYR A 51 5.61 2.10 3.43
C TYR A 51 4.29 1.92 4.22
N ALA A 52 3.49 2.98 4.33
CA ALA A 52 2.20 2.96 5.03
C ALA A 52 1.21 2.01 4.35
N SER A 53 1.14 2.04 3.01
CA SER A 53 0.29 1.17 2.20
C SER A 53 0.65 -0.29 2.43
N HIS A 54 1.95 -0.61 2.36
CA HIS A 54 2.42 -1.98 2.56
C HIS A 54 2.07 -2.49 3.97
N LYS A 55 2.31 -1.68 5.02
CA LYS A 55 1.94 -2.05 6.41
C LYS A 55 0.44 -2.25 6.58
N ALA A 56 -0.39 -1.36 6.01
CA ALA A 56 -1.84 -1.44 6.14
C ALA A 56 -2.40 -2.71 5.48
N ILE A 57 -1.95 -3.01 4.26
CA ILE A 57 -2.42 -4.19 3.53
C ILE A 57 -1.96 -5.47 4.25
N HIS A 58 -0.69 -5.51 4.68
CA HIS A 58 -0.16 -6.66 5.43
C HIS A 58 -0.93 -6.92 6.74
N TYR A 59 -1.31 -5.85 7.44
CA TYR A 59 -2.15 -5.95 8.63
C TYR A 59 -3.54 -6.52 8.33
N ILE A 60 -4.19 -6.05 7.25
CA ILE A 60 -5.51 -6.54 6.83
C ILE A 60 -5.46 -8.05 6.53
N PHE A 61 -4.45 -8.51 5.80
CA PHE A 61 -4.30 -9.94 5.52
C PHE A 61 -4.04 -10.76 6.78
N ARG A 62 -3.20 -10.27 7.69
CA ARG A 62 -2.94 -10.94 8.97
C ARG A 62 -4.19 -11.04 9.85
N VAL A 63 -5.00 -9.99 9.93
CA VAL A 63 -6.28 -9.99 10.66
C VAL A 63 -7.25 -10.99 10.03
N LYS A 64 -7.32 -11.02 8.69
CA LYS A 64 -8.17 -11.96 7.96
C LYS A 64 -7.75 -13.42 8.16
N GLU A 65 -6.45 -13.71 8.15
CA GLU A 65 -5.93 -15.04 8.51
C GLU A 65 -6.27 -15.41 9.96
N ALA A 66 -6.15 -14.47 10.90
CA ALA A 66 -6.49 -14.70 12.30
C ALA A 66 -7.99 -15.00 12.51
N ASP A 67 -8.89 -14.27 11.84
CA ASP A 67 -10.34 -14.52 11.88
C ASP A 67 -10.70 -15.90 11.31
N VAL A 68 -10.13 -16.27 10.16
CA VAL A 68 -10.33 -17.60 9.55
C VAL A 68 -9.87 -18.71 10.48
N ASN A 69 -8.70 -18.57 11.10
CA ASN A 69 -8.17 -19.58 12.01
C ASN A 69 -8.99 -19.67 13.31
N GLY A 70 -9.48 -18.54 13.81
CA GLY A 70 -10.40 -18.47 14.95
C GLY A 70 -11.73 -19.17 14.69
N LYS A 71 -12.32 -18.97 13.49
CA LYS A 71 -13.54 -19.69 13.07
C LYS A 71 -13.31 -21.19 12.90
N ARG A 72 -12.12 -21.60 12.45
CA ARG A 72 -11.76 -23.01 12.27
C ARG A 72 -11.59 -23.77 13.60
N LYS A 73 -11.21 -23.09 14.69
CA LYS A 73 -11.12 -23.69 16.03
C LYS A 73 -12.47 -23.79 16.77
N ARG A 74 -13.51 -23.09 16.31
CA ARG A 74 -14.87 -23.15 16.88
C ARG A 74 -15.78 -24.18 16.21
N LYS A 75 -15.27 -24.89 15.20
CA LYS A 75 -15.97 -25.95 14.47
C LYS A 75 -15.33 -27.29 14.81
#